data_AF-A0A7J6VVQ7-F1
#
_entry.id   AF-A0A7J6VVQ7-F1
#
_cell.length_a   1.000
_cell.length_b   1.000
_cell.length_c   1.000
_cell.angle_alpha   90.00
_cell.angle_beta   90.00
_cell.angle_gamma   90.00
#
_symmetry.space_group_name_H-M   'P 1'
#
loop_
_entity.id
_entity.type
_entity.pdbx_description
1 polymer ?
#
loop_
_entity_poly.entity_id
_entity_poly.type
_entity_poly.pdbx_seq_one_letter_code
_entity_poly.pdbx_strand_id
1 'polypeptide(L)'
;MGELLRIPTKDIRRLAHGLSMVNRSISTLSLNRKFKSMKYPDEELKETLIQEGSSYNKRIHQSSSTKIRKGYLAVEVGPEMTRFVIPASYLSLPDFKYTCTKEDRIANFGTMALSFKNYISVKVPELNRSKFCSWRVSSRCNCSIIVSSSSSSSSTISIEDQSSNYIPAAPILLPEGPWKQVPGGVTAAKGFNAAGMYGGLRAKGEKPDLALVTCDVDAISAGVFTTNVVAAAPVIYCRHTIDNSDTARAVLINAGQANAATGDAGYQDVIECATAVAKLLQLRPEDILIESTGVIGQRIKKEALLNSLPELVDSLSSTIKGADNAAVAITTTDIVSKSVAIETEVGGSLIRVGGMAKGSGMIHPNMATLLGVITTDALVTSDLWRSMVLTAVNRSFNQITVDGDTSTNDTVIALASGTSGSTRISSLSSYEARQLQACLDAVMQGLAKSIAWDGEGATCLIEVTVTGANNEAEAAKIARSVASSSLTKAAIYGRDPNWGRIACAAGYAGIPFHPNDLRISLGDIILMDKGQPLPFDRDAASAYLRRAGETHDTVKICIGVGNGQGQGQAWGCDLSYDYVKINAEYTT
;
A
#
# COMPACT_ATOMS: atom_id res chain seq x y z
N MET A 1 -48.78 -15.04 -12.89
CA MET A 1 -49.10 -16.07 -13.89
C MET A 1 -47.81 -16.41 -14.61
N GLY A 2 -47.25 -17.59 -14.35
CA GLY A 2 -46.03 -18.06 -15.01
C GLY A 2 -46.40 -19.06 -16.09
N GLU A 3 -45.84 -18.88 -17.29
CA GLU A 3 -45.81 -19.91 -18.31
C GLU A 3 -44.36 -20.16 -18.74
N LEU A 4 -43.99 -21.43 -18.63
CA LEU A 4 -42.75 -22.03 -19.07
C LEU A 4 -42.77 -22.21 -20.60
N LEU A 5 -41.64 -21.93 -21.25
CA LEU A 5 -41.29 -22.48 -22.55
C LEU A 5 -40.49 -23.78 -22.37
N ARG A 6 -41.03 -24.88 -22.89
CA ARG A 6 -40.38 -26.20 -23.01
C ARG A 6 -39.72 -26.34 -24.38
N ILE A 7 -38.52 -26.92 -24.43
CA ILE A 7 -37.89 -27.46 -25.64
C ILE A 7 -37.66 -28.99 -25.42
N PRO A 8 -37.85 -29.86 -26.43
CA PRO A 8 -38.05 -31.31 -26.25
C PRO A 8 -36.75 -32.12 -26.13
N THR A 9 -36.79 -33.19 -25.35
CA THR A 9 -35.73 -34.20 -25.19
C THR A 9 -36.13 -35.53 -25.85
N LYS A 10 -35.27 -36.01 -26.75
CA LYS A 10 -35.00 -37.43 -27.09
C LYS A 10 -33.46 -37.47 -27.14
N ASP A 11 -32.70 -38.27 -26.39
CA ASP A 11 -32.90 -39.65 -25.99
C ASP A 11 -32.45 -39.92 -24.54
N ILE A 12 -33.37 -40.53 -23.77
CA ILE A 12 -33.11 -41.17 -22.49
C ILE A 12 -33.03 -42.67 -22.75
N ARG A 13 -31.90 -43.30 -22.36
CA ARG A 13 -31.86 -44.66 -21.80
C ARG A 13 -30.51 -44.95 -21.16
N ARG A 14 -30.44 -44.75 -19.83
CA ARG A 14 -29.97 -45.71 -18.79
C ARG A 14 -29.63 -44.97 -17.49
N LEU A 15 -30.65 -44.68 -16.70
CA LEU A 15 -30.55 -44.48 -15.25
C LEU A 15 -31.82 -45.07 -14.64
N ALA A 16 -31.66 -46.15 -13.88
CA ALA A 16 -32.72 -46.82 -13.15
C ALA A 16 -32.28 -46.94 -11.69
N HIS A 17 -33.05 -46.28 -10.83
CA HIS A 17 -33.27 -46.51 -9.40
C HIS A 17 -32.09 -46.29 -8.42
N GLY A 18 -32.25 -45.54 -7.33
CA GLY A 18 -33.44 -44.89 -6.79
C GLY A 18 -33.16 -44.21 -5.44
N LEU A 19 -33.68 -42.99 -5.31
CA LEU A 19 -33.85 -42.23 -4.07
C LEU A 19 -34.98 -42.80 -3.21
N SER A 20 -34.84 -42.70 -1.89
CA SER A 20 -35.90 -42.63 -0.85
C SER A 20 -35.23 -42.91 0.51
N MET A 21 -35.46 -42.25 1.66
CA MET A 21 -36.31 -41.14 2.12
C MET A 21 -35.82 -40.78 3.55
N VAL A 22 -35.86 -39.49 3.90
CA VAL A 22 -36.40 -38.86 5.13
C VAL A 22 -36.17 -39.50 6.54
N ASN A 23 -35.47 -38.73 7.39
CA ASN A 23 -35.56 -38.56 8.86
C ASN A 23 -35.95 -39.73 9.79
N ARG A 24 -35.04 -40.09 10.72
CA ARG A 24 -35.21 -39.93 12.19
C ARG A 24 -34.03 -40.51 13.01
N SER A 25 -33.65 -39.77 14.05
CA SER A 25 -33.16 -40.23 15.37
C SER A 25 -31.70 -40.67 15.58
N ILE A 26 -30.96 -39.79 16.27
CA ILE A 26 -30.18 -39.99 17.52
C ILE A 26 -29.90 -41.46 17.92
N SER A 27 -28.61 -41.85 17.97
CA SER A 27 -27.88 -42.35 19.16
C SER A 27 -26.66 -43.22 18.78
N THR A 28 -25.52 -42.89 19.40
CA THR A 28 -24.39 -43.75 19.83
C THR A 28 -24.10 -45.08 19.11
N LEU A 29 -22.86 -45.25 18.64
CA LEU A 29 -22.02 -46.48 18.75
C LEU A 29 -20.62 -46.16 18.16
N SER A 30 -19.60 -45.97 18.99
CA SER A 30 -18.69 -47.00 19.52
C SER A 30 -17.64 -47.48 18.52
N LEU A 31 -16.40 -47.06 18.76
CA LEU A 31 -15.16 -47.64 18.25
C LEU A 31 -15.12 -49.16 18.43
N ASN A 32 -14.60 -49.87 17.43
CA ASN A 32 -13.55 -50.88 17.60
C ASN A 32 -13.15 -51.51 16.26
N ARG A 33 -11.88 -51.42 15.89
CA ARG A 33 -11.16 -52.53 15.22
C ARG A 33 -9.66 -52.42 15.47
N LYS A 34 -9.11 -53.53 15.96
CA LYS A 34 -7.75 -53.79 16.46
C LYS A 34 -6.79 -54.28 15.35
N PHE A 35 -5.51 -54.32 15.76
CA PHE A 35 -4.35 -55.12 15.32
C PHE A 35 -3.36 -54.37 14.43
N LYS A 36 -2.04 -54.31 14.73
CA LYS A 36 -1.14 -55.36 15.23
C LYS A 36 0.07 -54.78 16.00
N SER A 37 0.52 -55.51 17.03
CA SER A 37 1.70 -55.28 17.85
C SER A 37 2.96 -55.94 17.28
N MET A 38 4.13 -55.30 17.43
CA MET A 38 5.47 -55.89 17.30
C MET A 38 6.21 -55.69 18.63
N LYS A 39 6.89 -56.75 19.12
CA LYS A 39 7.63 -56.83 20.38
C LYS A 39 9.13 -56.92 20.12
N TYR A 40 9.92 -56.51 21.14
CA TYR A 40 11.24 -56.98 21.64
C TYR A 40 12.18 -55.79 22.00
N PRO A 41 13.14 -55.94 22.94
CA PRO A 41 12.97 -56.11 24.39
C PRO A 41 13.78 -55.07 25.23
N ASP A 42 13.51 -55.00 26.54
CA ASP A 42 14.33 -54.26 27.54
C ASP A 42 15.54 -55.08 27.99
N GLU A 43 16.69 -54.43 28.25
CA GLU A 43 17.55 -54.71 29.42
C GLU A 43 18.54 -53.57 29.77
N GLU A 44 18.56 -53.25 31.07
CA GLU A 44 19.63 -52.76 31.98
C GLU A 44 20.59 -51.59 31.62
N LEU A 45 20.55 -50.51 32.44
CA LEU A 45 21.64 -50.14 33.37
C LEU A 45 21.29 -48.96 34.31
N LYS A 46 21.05 -49.33 35.58
CA LYS A 46 21.49 -48.78 36.88
C LYS A 46 21.55 -47.27 37.20
N GLU A 47 20.84 -46.97 38.30
CA GLU A 47 21.25 -46.24 39.53
C GLU A 47 21.70 -44.77 39.37
N THR A 48 21.14 -43.82 40.13
CA THR A 48 21.41 -43.67 41.57
C THR A 48 20.47 -42.61 42.19
N LEU A 49 19.69 -43.02 43.22
CA LEU A 49 19.43 -42.37 44.53
C LEU A 49 19.30 -40.82 44.60
N ILE A 50 18.31 -40.18 45.23
CA ILE A 50 17.71 -40.34 46.58
C ILE A 50 16.45 -39.46 46.58
N GLN A 51 15.26 -39.99 46.91
CA GLN A 51 14.60 -39.93 48.24
C GLN A 51 14.37 -38.49 48.73
N GLU A 52 13.29 -38.08 49.37
CA GLU A 52 12.02 -38.60 49.90
C GLU A 52 11.44 -37.32 50.58
N GLY A 53 10.16 -37.11 50.82
CA GLY A 53 8.98 -37.94 50.81
C GLY A 53 7.85 -37.12 51.47
N SER A 54 6.62 -37.47 51.09
CA SER A 54 5.43 -37.67 51.95
C SER A 54 5.15 -36.63 53.08
N SER A 55 3.94 -36.10 53.26
CA SER A 55 2.72 -36.86 53.56
C SER A 55 1.53 -35.93 53.91
N TYR A 56 0.35 -36.56 53.92
CA TYR A 56 -0.81 -36.33 54.79
C TYR A 56 -2.01 -35.48 54.29
N ASN A 57 -3.09 -36.23 54.03
CA ASN A 57 -4.50 -35.84 53.97
C ASN A 57 -5.15 -35.99 55.37
N LYS A 58 -5.93 -35.01 55.86
CA LYS A 58 -7.27 -35.20 56.47
C LYS A 58 -7.94 -33.89 56.93
N ARG A 59 -9.26 -33.99 57.09
CA ARG A 59 -10.34 -32.99 57.12
C ARG A 59 -10.83 -32.62 58.54
N ILE A 60 -11.42 -31.42 58.67
CA ILE A 60 -12.53 -30.97 59.60
C ILE A 60 -12.08 -30.65 61.08
N HIS A 61 -12.48 -29.61 61.84
CA HIS A 61 -13.63 -28.66 61.91
C HIS A 61 -13.20 -27.27 62.50
N GLN A 62 -13.91 -26.22 62.06
CA GLN A 62 -14.24 -24.90 62.69
C GLN A 62 -13.49 -24.38 63.94
N SER A 63 -12.84 -23.21 63.80
CA SER A 63 -13.24 -21.96 64.47
C SER A 63 -12.45 -20.75 63.94
N SER A 64 -13.18 -19.76 63.42
CA SER A 64 -12.84 -18.32 63.36
C SER A 64 -11.37 -17.91 63.21
N SER A 65 -10.96 -17.53 61.99
CA SER A 65 -10.34 -16.22 61.71
C SER A 65 -9.76 -16.17 60.28
N THR A 66 -10.10 -15.09 59.58
CA THR A 66 -9.24 -14.40 58.59
C THR A 66 -9.02 -15.03 57.19
N LYS A 67 -9.40 -14.22 56.17
CA LYS A 67 -8.91 -14.18 54.76
C LYS A 67 -9.37 -15.29 53.79
N ILE A 68 -10.28 -14.95 52.87
CA ILE A 68 -9.99 -14.62 51.45
C ILE A 68 -11.33 -14.42 50.71
N ARG A 69 -11.60 -13.20 50.25
CA ARG A 69 -12.21 -12.96 48.93
C ARG A 69 -11.57 -11.70 48.35
N LYS A 70 -11.08 -11.84 47.13
CA LYS A 70 -10.50 -10.80 46.28
C LYS A 70 -11.48 -9.62 46.20
N GLY A 71 -11.18 -8.57 46.96
CA GLY A 71 -11.79 -7.26 46.82
C GLY A 71 -11.06 -6.52 45.71
N TYR A 72 -11.83 -5.93 44.81
CA TYR A 72 -11.38 -4.86 43.93
C TYR A 72 -10.92 -3.70 44.83
N LEU A 73 -9.67 -3.26 44.65
CA LEU A 73 -9.21 -1.99 45.16
C LEU A 73 -9.28 -1.00 44.00
N ALA A 74 -10.34 -0.19 44.00
CA ALA A 74 -10.35 1.04 43.23
C ALA A 74 -9.29 1.96 43.84
N VAL A 75 -8.31 2.38 43.04
CA VAL A 75 -7.40 3.46 43.41
C VAL A 75 -7.61 4.57 42.41
N GLU A 76 -8.30 5.60 42.90
CA GLU A 76 -8.40 6.91 42.32
C GLU A 76 -7.08 7.65 42.66
N VAL A 77 -6.31 8.05 41.64
CA VAL A 77 -5.17 8.95 41.84
C VAL A 77 -5.31 10.11 40.88
N GLY A 78 -5.41 11.30 41.48
CA GLY A 78 -5.59 12.59 40.82
C GLY A 78 -4.36 13.08 40.06
N PRO A 79 -4.46 14.31 39.49
CA PRO A 79 -3.53 14.81 38.51
C PRO A 79 -2.23 15.30 39.16
N GLU A 80 -1.14 15.21 38.40
CA GLU A 80 0.22 15.70 38.64
C GLU A 80 1.27 14.66 39.08
N MET A 81 2.31 14.58 38.24
CA MET A 81 3.59 13.83 38.35
C MET A 81 3.64 12.37 37.88
N THR A 82 4.01 12.18 36.62
CA THR A 82 4.58 10.92 36.12
C THR A 82 6.09 10.90 36.40
N ARG A 83 6.56 10.05 37.32
CA ARG A 83 7.95 9.60 37.39
C ARG A 83 8.06 8.23 36.72
N PHE A 84 8.97 8.09 35.76
CA PHE A 84 9.34 6.81 35.18
C PHE A 84 10.21 6.01 36.17
N VAL A 85 9.85 4.75 36.41
CA VAL A 85 10.72 3.75 37.05
C VAL A 85 10.90 2.61 36.06
N ILE A 86 12.14 2.41 35.60
CA ILE A 86 12.53 1.29 34.73
C ILE A 86 13.01 0.14 35.64
N PRO A 87 12.55 -1.12 35.45
CA PRO A 87 13.07 -2.26 36.19
C PRO A 87 14.52 -2.56 35.81
N ALA A 88 15.40 -2.62 36.80
CA ALA A 88 16.79 -3.05 36.65
C ALA A 88 16.87 -4.59 36.68
N SER A 89 16.92 -5.21 35.51
CA SER A 89 17.38 -6.60 35.39
C SER A 89 17.97 -6.84 34.00
N TYR A 90 19.11 -6.21 33.70
CA TYR A 90 20.15 -6.66 32.76
C TYR A 90 21.36 -5.72 32.94
N LEU A 91 22.13 -5.95 34.00
CA LEU A 91 23.41 -5.30 34.25
C LEU A 91 24.47 -6.39 34.41
N SER A 92 25.24 -6.63 33.35
CA SER A 92 26.59 -7.19 33.45
C SER A 92 27.34 -6.94 32.15
N LEU A 93 28.17 -5.90 32.12
CA LEU A 93 29.62 -5.95 31.85
C LEU A 93 30.20 -4.51 31.84
N PRO A 94 31.49 -4.34 32.20
CA PRO A 94 32.09 -3.06 32.54
C PRO A 94 32.73 -2.38 31.32
N ASP A 95 33.11 -1.12 31.56
CA ASP A 95 33.94 -0.20 30.75
C ASP A 95 33.14 0.89 30.04
N PHE A 96 33.09 2.07 30.66
CA PHE A 96 33.51 3.34 30.06
C PHE A 96 33.47 4.45 31.12
N LYS A 97 34.65 5.00 31.46
CA LYS A 97 34.83 6.17 32.33
C LYS A 97 34.67 7.45 31.51
N TYR A 98 33.97 8.44 32.05
CA TYR A 98 34.02 9.83 31.55
C TYR A 98 34.63 10.72 32.64
N THR A 99 35.73 11.40 32.30
CA THR A 99 36.41 12.39 33.15
C THR A 99 35.96 13.80 32.79
N CYS A 100 35.65 14.60 33.82
CA CYS A 100 35.32 16.01 33.77
C CYS A 100 36.58 16.84 34.00
N THR A 101 36.79 17.92 33.24
CA THR A 101 37.76 18.97 33.57
C THR A 101 37.11 20.34 33.41
N LYS A 102 37.27 21.16 34.46
CA LYS A 102 36.89 22.57 34.57
C LYS A 102 38.21 23.34 34.75
N GLU A 103 38.41 24.47 34.06
CA GLU A 103 39.00 25.70 34.61
C GLU A 103 39.29 26.80 33.57
N ASP A 104 39.20 28.03 34.08
CA ASP A 104 39.17 29.36 33.45
C ASP A 104 40.44 29.76 32.68
N ARG A 105 40.28 30.61 31.64
CA ARG A 105 41.20 31.75 31.34
C ARG A 105 40.51 32.90 30.59
N ILE A 106 41.07 34.08 30.87
CA ILE A 106 40.62 35.46 30.64
C ILE A 106 41.05 36.02 29.26
N ALA A 107 40.26 37.00 28.77
CA ALA A 107 40.57 38.16 27.92
C ALA A 107 40.49 38.11 26.37
N ASN A 108 39.48 38.87 25.90
CA ASN A 108 39.52 40.00 24.96
C ASN A 108 39.38 39.85 23.41
N PHE A 109 38.45 40.69 22.93
CA PHE A 109 38.17 41.23 21.59
C PHE A 109 37.43 40.38 20.54
N GLY A 110 36.30 40.93 20.06
CA GLY A 110 35.83 40.74 18.69
C GLY A 110 34.35 40.39 18.54
N THR A 111 33.52 41.39 18.26
CA THR A 111 32.12 41.28 17.85
C THR A 111 31.95 40.44 16.57
N MET A 112 31.06 39.44 16.57
CA MET A 112 30.19 39.15 15.43
C MET A 112 29.01 38.27 15.83
N ALA A 113 27.82 38.72 15.45
CA ALA A 113 26.54 38.06 15.70
C ALA A 113 26.35 36.86 14.76
N LEU A 114 25.89 35.73 15.29
CA LEU A 114 25.18 34.71 14.53
C LEU A 114 23.98 34.22 15.36
N SER A 115 22.80 34.52 14.83
CA SER A 115 21.49 34.14 15.35
C SER A 115 21.09 32.78 14.78
N PHE A 116 20.79 31.81 15.64
CA PHE A 116 19.90 30.70 15.29
C PHE A 116 18.87 30.51 16.41
N LYS A 117 17.60 30.80 16.07
CA LYS A 117 16.41 30.48 16.87
C LYS A 117 16.02 29.03 16.58
N ASN A 118 16.27 28.12 17.51
CA ASN A 118 15.59 26.84 17.54
C ASN A 118 14.36 26.97 18.44
N TYR A 119 13.17 26.83 17.88
CA TYR A 119 11.93 26.68 18.66
C TYR A 119 11.69 25.20 18.93
N ILE A 120 11.48 24.87 20.21
CA ILE A 120 10.96 23.58 20.66
C ILE A 120 9.44 23.75 20.82
N SER A 121 8.65 22.92 20.15
CA SER A 121 7.20 22.87 20.33
C SER A 121 6.85 21.76 21.32
N VAL A 122 6.16 22.12 22.41
CA VAL A 122 5.65 21.18 23.43
C VAL A 122 4.13 21.20 23.35
N LYS A 123 3.53 20.03 23.12
CA LYS A 123 2.07 19.84 23.07
C LYS A 123 1.55 19.68 24.51
N VAL A 124 0.71 20.62 24.97
CA VAL A 124 0.03 20.54 26.28
C VAL A 124 -1.41 20.04 26.07
N PRO A 125 -1.90 19.05 26.83
CA PRO A 125 -3.29 18.60 26.70
C PRO A 125 -4.28 19.64 27.25
N GLU A 126 -5.42 19.74 26.59
CA GLU A 126 -6.53 20.66 26.91
C GLU A 126 -6.98 20.56 28.38
N LEU A 127 -6.93 21.69 29.10
CA LEU A 127 -7.53 21.86 30.42
C LEU A 127 -8.94 22.40 30.30
N ASN A 128 -9.91 21.57 30.69
CA ASN A 128 -11.33 21.85 30.69
C ASN A 128 -11.68 22.98 31.67
N ARG A 129 -12.40 24.01 31.21
CA ARG A 129 -12.83 25.17 32.00
C ARG A 129 -13.97 24.77 32.96
N SER A 130 -13.69 24.65 34.26
CA SER A 130 -14.58 25.13 35.32
C SER A 130 -13.97 24.91 36.71
N LYS A 131 -13.65 26.01 37.39
CA LYS A 131 -13.90 26.31 38.82
C LYS A 131 -12.87 27.33 39.31
N PHE A 132 -13.35 28.56 39.46
CA PHE A 132 -12.74 29.59 40.28
C PHE A 132 -12.49 29.06 41.69
N CYS A 133 -11.27 29.18 42.21
CA CYS A 133 -11.06 29.41 43.62
C CYS A 133 -9.74 30.14 43.86
N SER A 134 -9.88 31.24 44.59
CA SER A 134 -8.89 32.26 44.92
C SER A 134 -7.75 31.74 45.79
N TRP A 135 -6.51 32.09 45.43
CA TRP A 135 -5.42 32.20 46.41
C TRP A 135 -4.64 33.50 46.18
N ARG A 136 -4.71 34.39 47.18
CA ARG A 136 -3.84 35.55 47.35
C ARG A 136 -2.54 35.10 47.98
N VAL A 137 -1.40 35.57 47.46
CA VAL A 137 -0.23 35.93 48.26
C VAL A 137 0.41 37.19 47.66
N SER A 138 0.71 38.13 48.55
CA SER A 138 1.41 39.41 48.41
C SER A 138 2.86 39.20 47.96
N SER A 139 3.68 40.12 47.47
CA SER A 139 3.71 41.56 47.24
C SER A 139 5.12 41.78 46.72
N ARG A 140 5.31 42.61 45.70
CA ARG A 140 6.40 43.61 45.54
C ARG A 140 6.65 43.86 44.06
N CYS A 141 6.98 45.13 43.80
CA CYS A 141 7.34 45.74 42.53
C CYS A 141 6.16 46.29 41.72
N ASN A 142 5.87 47.56 42.04
CA ASN A 142 5.09 48.49 41.23
C ASN A 142 5.70 48.60 39.83
N CYS A 143 4.94 48.19 38.81
CA CYS A 143 5.04 48.75 37.47
C CYS A 143 3.64 49.14 37.03
N SER A 144 3.40 50.44 37.02
CA SER A 144 2.21 51.10 36.50
C SER A 144 2.18 50.97 34.98
N ILE A 145 1.23 50.18 34.45
CA ILE A 145 0.87 50.21 33.04
C ILE A 145 -0.49 50.89 32.93
N ILE A 146 -0.51 52.00 32.22
CA ILE A 146 -1.68 52.81 31.87
C ILE A 146 -2.60 51.98 30.98
N VAL A 147 -3.83 51.74 31.41
CA VAL A 147 -4.89 51.17 30.56
C VAL A 147 -5.46 52.31 29.73
N SER A 148 -5.14 52.31 28.43
CA SER A 148 -5.89 53.09 27.44
C SER A 148 -6.80 52.12 26.68
N SER A 149 -8.11 52.33 26.79
CA SER A 149 -9.12 51.58 26.06
C SER A 149 -9.33 52.22 24.70
N SER A 150 -8.73 51.64 23.65
CA SER A 150 -9.15 51.86 22.28
C SER A 150 -9.78 50.58 21.75
N SER A 151 -11.08 50.66 21.49
CA SER A 151 -11.87 49.65 20.79
C SER A 151 -11.30 49.47 19.39
N SER A 152 -10.62 48.36 19.17
CA SER A 152 -10.35 47.84 17.84
C SER A 152 -10.94 46.44 17.76
N SER A 153 -11.81 46.27 16.77
CA SER A 153 -12.38 45.00 16.36
C SER A 153 -11.24 44.01 16.07
N SER A 154 -11.00 43.08 16.99
CA SER A 154 -10.18 41.91 16.68
C SER A 154 -11.00 41.00 15.77
N SER A 155 -10.78 41.12 14.47
CA SER A 155 -10.94 39.99 13.56
C SER A 155 -10.03 38.88 14.08
N THR A 156 -10.62 37.93 14.80
CA THR A 156 -9.97 36.65 15.07
C THR A 156 -9.81 35.99 13.70
N ILE A 157 -8.64 36.17 13.08
CA ILE A 157 -8.18 35.27 12.03
C ILE A 157 -7.97 33.95 12.76
N SER A 158 -9.01 33.11 12.73
CA SER A 158 -8.86 31.69 12.93
C SER A 158 -7.86 31.23 11.88
N ILE A 159 -6.62 31.00 12.32
CA ILE A 159 -5.70 30.14 11.60
C ILE A 159 -6.37 28.77 11.65
N GLU A 160 -7.25 28.51 10.69
CA GLU A 160 -7.68 27.15 10.39
C GLU A 160 -6.43 26.34 10.14
N ASP A 161 -6.38 25.19 10.79
CA ASP A 161 -5.31 24.23 10.72
C ASP A 161 -5.23 23.64 9.30
N GLN A 162 -4.64 24.40 8.36
CA GLN A 162 -4.34 23.95 7.00
C GLN A 162 -3.34 22.78 6.97
N SER A 163 -2.84 22.32 8.13
CA SER A 163 -1.95 21.16 8.21
C SER A 163 -2.67 19.81 8.18
N SER A 164 -4.00 19.77 8.35
CA SER A 164 -4.74 18.50 8.49
C SER A 164 -5.06 17.77 7.18
N ASN A 165 -4.95 18.44 6.01
CA ASN A 165 -5.30 17.86 4.70
C ASN A 165 -4.14 17.76 3.70
N TYR A 166 -2.90 18.07 4.12
CA TYR A 166 -1.75 18.01 3.22
C TYR A 166 -1.20 16.58 3.11
N ILE A 167 -1.22 16.02 1.89
CA ILE A 167 -0.50 14.78 1.56
C ILE A 167 0.74 15.16 0.74
N PRO A 168 1.96 14.84 1.21
CA PRO A 168 3.17 15.08 0.43
C PRO A 168 3.23 14.18 -0.82
N ALA A 169 3.97 14.61 -1.83
CA ALA A 169 4.24 13.78 -3.01
C ALA A 169 5.28 12.68 -2.69
N ALA A 170 5.08 11.50 -3.26
CA ALA A 170 5.98 10.37 -3.13
C ALA A 170 7.30 10.62 -3.87
N PRO A 171 8.43 10.04 -3.42
CA PRO A 171 9.59 9.91 -4.28
C PRO A 171 9.23 9.00 -5.46
N ILE A 172 9.54 9.45 -6.69
CA ILE A 172 9.36 8.65 -7.91
C ILE A 172 10.73 8.19 -8.41
N LEU A 173 10.93 6.87 -8.44
CA LEU A 173 12.17 6.26 -8.91
C LEU A 173 12.01 5.79 -10.37
N LEU A 174 12.20 6.72 -11.31
CA LEU A 174 12.19 6.39 -12.74
C LEU A 174 13.45 5.62 -13.14
N PRO A 175 13.35 4.63 -14.05
CA PRO A 175 14.54 4.08 -14.69
C PRO A 175 15.26 5.14 -15.54
N GLU A 176 16.54 4.91 -15.80
CA GLU A 176 17.31 5.74 -16.73
C GLU A 176 16.81 5.57 -18.16
N GLY A 177 16.77 6.66 -18.92
CA GLY A 177 16.39 6.64 -20.32
C GLY A 177 16.38 8.02 -20.96
N PRO A 178 16.08 8.10 -22.27
CA PRO A 178 16.13 9.34 -23.04
C PRO A 178 14.88 10.22 -22.82
N TRP A 179 14.42 10.34 -21.57
CA TRP A 179 13.27 11.15 -21.19
C TRP A 179 13.64 12.18 -20.12
N LYS A 180 12.87 13.25 -20.08
CA LYS A 180 12.93 14.28 -19.06
C LYS A 180 11.68 14.19 -18.20
N GLN A 181 11.84 14.16 -16.87
CA GLN A 181 10.71 14.31 -15.97
C GLN A 181 10.14 15.73 -16.07
N VAL A 182 8.82 15.82 -16.20
CA VAL A 182 8.07 17.09 -16.31
C VAL A 182 6.93 17.10 -15.29
N PRO A 183 6.48 18.28 -14.81
CA PRO A 183 5.34 18.35 -13.91
C PRO A 183 4.01 18.11 -14.67
N GLY A 184 2.93 17.92 -13.92
CA GLY A 184 1.57 17.85 -14.48
C GLY A 184 0.94 16.45 -14.46
N GLY A 185 1.68 15.39 -14.12
CA GLY A 185 1.10 14.05 -13.95
C GLY A 185 0.17 13.67 -15.11
N VAL A 186 -1.07 13.28 -14.79
CA VAL A 186 -2.11 12.93 -15.78
C VAL A 186 -2.50 14.07 -16.75
N THR A 187 -2.23 15.35 -16.45
CA THR A 187 -2.51 16.49 -17.34
C THR A 187 -1.29 16.95 -18.14
N ALA A 188 -0.13 16.31 -17.97
CA ALA A 188 1.07 16.68 -18.73
C ALA A 188 0.88 16.44 -20.24
N ALA A 189 0.24 15.31 -20.59
CA ALA A 189 -0.16 15.00 -21.95
C ALA A 189 -1.24 16.00 -22.45
N LYS A 190 -1.11 16.44 -23.70
CA LYS A 190 -2.07 17.37 -24.30
C LYS A 190 -3.47 16.77 -24.38
N GLY A 191 -4.47 17.64 -24.19
CA GLY A 191 -5.88 17.31 -24.27
C GLY A 191 -6.46 16.67 -23.00
N PHE A 192 -5.73 16.65 -21.88
CA PHE A 192 -6.22 16.13 -20.61
C PHE A 192 -6.44 17.22 -19.57
N ASN A 193 -7.52 17.09 -18.80
CA ASN A 193 -7.84 17.92 -17.65
C ASN A 193 -8.06 17.01 -16.42
N ALA A 194 -7.82 17.54 -15.23
CA ALA A 194 -8.08 16.82 -14.00
C ALA A 194 -8.59 17.74 -12.89
N ALA A 195 -9.38 17.18 -11.99
CA ALA A 195 -9.83 17.79 -10.76
C ALA A 195 -9.84 16.76 -9.63
N GLY A 196 -9.58 17.22 -8.41
CA GLY A 196 -9.75 16.46 -7.19
C GLY A 196 -10.24 17.35 -6.06
N MET A 197 -11.24 16.90 -5.32
CA MET A 197 -11.86 17.66 -4.25
C MET A 197 -12.43 16.75 -3.16
N TYR A 198 -12.91 17.36 -2.09
CA TYR A 198 -13.70 16.67 -1.08
C TYR A 198 -15.16 16.58 -1.54
N GLY A 199 -15.66 15.36 -1.69
CA GLY A 199 -17.04 15.01 -2.04
C GLY A 199 -17.83 14.38 -0.88
N GLY A 200 -17.27 14.31 0.34
CA GLY A 200 -17.97 13.78 1.52
C GLY A 200 -18.18 12.26 1.52
N LEU A 201 -17.33 11.53 0.80
CA LEU A 201 -17.45 10.09 0.58
C LEU A 201 -16.83 9.30 1.74
N ARG A 202 -15.71 9.75 2.32
CA ARG A 202 -15.08 9.10 3.47
C ARG A 202 -15.98 9.07 4.70
N ALA A 203 -15.74 8.09 5.58
CA ALA A 203 -16.49 7.98 6.83
C ALA A 203 -16.18 9.12 7.82
N LYS A 204 -14.96 9.64 7.80
CA LYS A 204 -14.46 10.71 8.68
C LYS A 204 -13.44 11.59 7.94
N GLY A 205 -13.38 12.86 8.34
CA GLY A 205 -12.44 13.84 7.82
C GLY A 205 -12.90 14.51 6.52
N GLU A 206 -12.19 15.57 6.14
CA GLU A 206 -12.48 16.41 4.96
C GLU A 206 -11.38 16.29 3.89
N LYS A 207 -10.64 15.18 3.94
CA LYS A 207 -9.61 14.85 2.97
C LYS A 207 -10.26 14.65 1.59
N PRO A 208 -9.70 15.20 0.50
CA PRO A 208 -10.20 14.97 -0.85
C PRO A 208 -10.43 13.47 -1.12
N ASP A 209 -11.53 13.15 -1.79
CA ASP A 209 -12.01 11.78 -1.96
C ASP A 209 -12.81 11.54 -3.25
N LEU A 210 -12.86 12.54 -4.12
CA LEU A 210 -13.49 12.47 -5.43
C LEU A 210 -12.57 13.15 -6.47
N ALA A 211 -12.28 12.43 -7.54
CA ALA A 211 -11.46 12.92 -8.65
C ALA A 211 -12.13 12.64 -10.00
N LEU A 212 -11.78 13.47 -10.99
CA LEU A 212 -12.20 13.29 -12.37
C LEU A 212 -11.01 13.64 -13.28
N VAL A 213 -10.68 12.72 -14.18
CA VAL A 213 -9.73 12.97 -15.29
C VAL A 213 -10.54 12.95 -16.58
N THR A 214 -10.41 13.96 -17.43
CA THR A 214 -11.11 14.05 -18.72
C THR A 214 -10.15 14.23 -19.88
N CYS A 215 -10.59 13.84 -21.06
CA CYS A 215 -9.94 14.17 -22.33
C CYS A 215 -10.88 15.04 -23.19
N ASP A 216 -10.31 16.04 -23.87
CA ASP A 216 -11.05 16.96 -24.75
C ASP A 216 -11.48 16.28 -26.07
N VAL A 217 -10.83 15.17 -26.42
CA VAL A 217 -11.08 14.37 -27.63
C VAL A 217 -11.31 12.91 -27.27
N ASP A 218 -11.85 12.14 -28.20
CA ASP A 218 -12.02 10.69 -28.04
C ASP A 218 -10.64 10.03 -27.91
N ALA A 219 -10.26 9.68 -26.68
CA ALA A 219 -8.96 9.10 -26.39
C ALA A 219 -9.05 7.59 -26.54
N ILE A 220 -8.08 7.00 -27.25
CA ILE A 220 -7.95 5.55 -27.34
C ILE A 220 -7.73 5.00 -25.93
N SER A 221 -8.57 4.05 -25.52
CA SER A 221 -8.61 3.54 -24.16
C SER A 221 -8.08 2.11 -24.07
N ALA A 222 -7.42 1.81 -22.95
CA ALA A 222 -7.05 0.46 -22.55
C ALA A 222 -7.26 0.33 -21.04
N GLY A 223 -7.66 -0.86 -20.59
CA GLY A 223 -7.84 -1.17 -19.19
C GLY A 223 -7.24 -2.52 -18.82
N VAL A 224 -6.60 -2.60 -17.66
CA VAL A 224 -6.21 -3.86 -17.03
C VAL A 224 -6.86 -3.93 -15.66
N PHE A 225 -7.51 -5.05 -15.37
CA PHE A 225 -8.48 -5.17 -14.28
C PHE A 225 -8.22 -6.42 -13.46
N THR A 226 -8.55 -6.36 -12.15
CA THR A 226 -8.38 -7.48 -11.23
C THR A 226 -9.03 -8.75 -11.76
N THR A 227 -8.35 -9.87 -11.50
CA THR A 227 -8.87 -11.23 -11.73
C THR A 227 -9.58 -11.80 -10.51
N ASN A 228 -9.66 -11.04 -9.42
CA ASN A 228 -10.37 -11.47 -8.23
C ASN A 228 -11.82 -11.86 -8.60
N VAL A 229 -12.25 -13.05 -8.19
CA VAL A 229 -13.59 -13.58 -8.48
C VAL A 229 -14.69 -12.68 -7.88
N VAL A 230 -14.36 -11.95 -6.82
CA VAL A 230 -15.23 -10.97 -6.15
C VAL A 230 -14.98 -9.56 -6.69
N ALA A 231 -14.65 -9.42 -7.97
CA ALA A 231 -14.42 -8.13 -8.62
C ALA A 231 -15.57 -7.15 -8.36
N ALA A 232 -15.21 -5.91 -8.02
CA ALA A 232 -16.16 -4.88 -7.64
C ALA A 232 -17.05 -4.43 -8.82
N ALA A 233 -18.21 -3.86 -8.50
CA ALA A 233 -19.13 -3.31 -9.48
C ALA A 233 -18.47 -2.35 -10.51
N PRO A 234 -17.63 -1.36 -10.12
CA PRO A 234 -16.95 -0.49 -11.08
C PRO A 234 -16.00 -1.24 -12.03
N VAL A 235 -15.33 -2.29 -11.55
CA VAL A 235 -14.44 -3.11 -12.39
C VAL A 235 -15.23 -3.84 -13.46
N ILE A 236 -16.36 -4.46 -13.09
CA ILE A 236 -17.22 -5.18 -14.02
C ILE A 236 -17.78 -4.21 -15.07
N TYR A 237 -18.22 -3.03 -14.64
CA TYR A 237 -18.70 -1.97 -15.53
C TYR A 237 -17.62 -1.53 -16.53
N CYS A 238 -16.42 -1.20 -16.05
CA CYS A 238 -15.32 -0.74 -16.91
C CYS A 238 -14.86 -1.79 -17.92
N ARG A 239 -14.81 -3.08 -17.54
CA ARG A 239 -14.55 -4.17 -18.51
C ARG A 239 -15.56 -4.14 -19.65
N HIS A 240 -16.86 -4.12 -19.31
CA HIS A 240 -17.91 -4.06 -20.30
C HIS A 240 -17.81 -2.81 -21.18
N THR A 241 -17.51 -1.65 -20.61
CA THR A 241 -17.37 -0.40 -21.38
C THR A 241 -16.20 -0.44 -22.35
N ILE A 242 -15.02 -0.90 -21.92
CA ILE A 242 -13.81 -1.00 -22.77
C ILE A 242 -13.92 -2.10 -23.83
N ASP A 243 -14.63 -3.20 -23.55
CA ASP A 243 -14.86 -4.26 -24.52
C ASP A 243 -15.79 -3.81 -25.67
N ASN A 244 -16.65 -2.81 -25.42
CA ASN A 244 -17.61 -2.29 -26.38
C ASN A 244 -17.18 -0.97 -27.05
N SER A 245 -16.09 -0.35 -26.61
CA SER A 245 -15.59 0.92 -27.15
C SER A 245 -14.07 0.96 -27.17
N ASP A 246 -13.50 1.41 -28.28
CA ASP A 246 -12.05 1.67 -28.38
C ASP A 246 -11.64 2.99 -27.72
N THR A 247 -12.60 3.84 -27.36
CA THR A 247 -12.35 5.18 -26.84
C THR A 247 -13.08 5.44 -25.53
N ALA A 248 -12.52 6.32 -24.71
CA ALA A 248 -13.17 6.90 -23.54
C ALA A 248 -12.79 8.38 -23.40
N ARG A 249 -13.56 9.11 -22.60
CA ARG A 249 -13.42 10.56 -22.40
C ARG A 249 -13.20 10.96 -20.96
N ALA A 250 -13.56 10.12 -20.00
CA ALA A 250 -13.42 10.44 -18.60
C ALA A 250 -13.21 9.21 -17.72
N VAL A 251 -12.49 9.42 -16.62
CA VAL A 251 -12.36 8.47 -15.50
C VAL A 251 -12.79 9.18 -14.23
N LEU A 252 -13.94 8.78 -13.68
CA LEU A 252 -14.43 9.23 -12.37
C LEU A 252 -13.89 8.29 -11.29
N ILE A 253 -13.30 8.86 -10.24
CA ILE A 253 -12.62 8.07 -9.21
C ILE A 253 -13.10 8.49 -7.83
N ASN A 254 -13.53 7.53 -7.01
CA ASN A 254 -13.93 7.79 -5.63
C ASN A 254 -13.11 6.99 -4.61
N ALA A 255 -12.81 7.63 -3.48
CA ALA A 255 -12.19 7.02 -2.32
C ALA A 255 -13.15 7.00 -1.12
N GLY A 256 -13.18 5.88 -0.39
CA GLY A 256 -13.99 5.70 0.82
C GLY A 256 -14.82 4.43 0.79
N GLN A 257 -15.43 4.10 -0.35
CA GLN A 257 -16.16 2.84 -0.57
C GLN A 257 -15.68 2.19 -1.87
N ALA A 258 -15.24 0.95 -1.76
CA ALA A 258 -14.83 0.14 -2.91
C ALA A 258 -16.02 -0.23 -3.81
N ASN A 259 -17.25 -0.25 -3.28
CA ASN A 259 -18.41 -0.76 -4.01
C ASN A 259 -18.20 -2.21 -4.52
N ALA A 260 -17.49 -3.00 -3.71
CA ALA A 260 -17.29 -4.43 -3.89
C ALA A 260 -18.28 -5.21 -3.03
N ALA A 261 -18.74 -6.38 -3.50
CA ALA A 261 -19.73 -7.20 -2.81
C ALA A 261 -21.06 -6.48 -2.48
N THR A 262 -21.50 -5.57 -3.35
CA THR A 262 -22.71 -4.73 -3.17
C THR A 262 -23.89 -5.14 -4.07
N GLY A 263 -23.74 -6.21 -4.85
CA GLY A 263 -24.77 -6.77 -5.73
C GLY A 263 -25.26 -5.81 -6.81
N ASP A 264 -26.43 -6.10 -7.39
CA ASP A 264 -27.01 -5.31 -8.49
C ASP A 264 -27.19 -3.84 -8.12
N ALA A 265 -27.53 -3.56 -6.87
CA ALA A 265 -27.72 -2.19 -6.39
C ALA A 265 -26.42 -1.37 -6.46
N GLY A 266 -25.28 -1.98 -6.13
CA GLY A 266 -23.97 -1.34 -6.31
C GLY A 266 -23.60 -1.12 -7.77
N TYR A 267 -23.98 -2.05 -8.66
CA TYR A 267 -23.79 -1.89 -10.10
C TYR A 267 -24.66 -0.76 -10.69
N GLN A 268 -25.92 -0.64 -10.25
CA GLN A 268 -26.79 0.47 -10.64
C GLN A 268 -26.23 1.83 -10.18
N ASP A 269 -25.64 1.91 -9.00
CA ASP A 269 -24.99 3.15 -8.55
C ASP A 269 -23.86 3.58 -9.49
N VAL A 270 -23.08 2.64 -10.03
CA VAL A 270 -22.02 2.93 -11.01
C VAL A 270 -22.62 3.52 -12.29
N ILE A 271 -23.70 2.92 -12.81
CA ILE A 271 -24.40 3.41 -14.02
C ILE A 271 -24.96 4.83 -13.79
N GLU A 272 -25.59 5.07 -12.64
CA GLU A 272 -26.15 6.37 -12.32
C GLU A 272 -25.05 7.45 -12.21
N CYS A 273 -23.93 7.14 -11.56
CA CYS A 273 -22.77 8.04 -11.48
C CYS A 273 -22.19 8.32 -12.88
N ALA A 274 -22.00 7.30 -13.72
CA ALA A 274 -21.51 7.46 -15.09
C ALA A 274 -22.44 8.35 -15.92
N THR A 275 -23.74 8.10 -15.83
CA THR A 275 -24.78 8.85 -16.54
C THR A 275 -24.80 10.32 -16.10
N ALA A 276 -24.64 10.60 -14.80
CA ALA A 276 -24.63 11.95 -14.27
C ALA A 276 -23.41 12.74 -14.75
N VAL A 277 -22.21 12.15 -14.71
CA VAL A 277 -20.99 12.77 -15.26
C VAL A 277 -21.13 13.00 -16.76
N ALA A 278 -21.58 11.99 -17.50
CA ALA A 278 -21.80 12.09 -18.95
C ALA A 278 -22.74 13.26 -19.29
N LYS A 279 -23.83 13.43 -18.56
CA LYS A 279 -24.77 14.54 -18.75
C LYS A 279 -24.11 15.91 -18.53
N LEU A 280 -23.30 16.06 -17.48
CA LEU A 280 -22.61 17.33 -17.19
C LEU A 280 -21.55 17.66 -18.24
N LEU A 281 -20.87 16.65 -18.76
CA LEU A 281 -19.85 16.80 -19.81
C LEU A 281 -20.42 16.79 -21.24
N GLN A 282 -21.73 16.59 -21.41
CA GLN A 282 -22.40 16.41 -22.70
C GLN A 282 -21.82 15.24 -23.53
N LEU A 283 -21.51 14.16 -22.83
CA LEU A 283 -20.97 12.91 -23.38
C LEU A 283 -22.00 11.79 -23.28
N ARG A 284 -21.65 10.61 -23.81
CA ARG A 284 -22.45 9.40 -23.63
C ARG A 284 -21.98 8.66 -22.37
N PRO A 285 -22.85 7.93 -21.67
CA PRO A 285 -22.45 7.16 -20.49
C PRO A 285 -21.30 6.18 -20.77
N GLU A 286 -21.26 5.58 -21.96
CA GLU A 286 -20.19 4.68 -22.40
C GLU A 286 -18.82 5.37 -22.59
N ASP A 287 -18.76 6.70 -22.60
CA ASP A 287 -17.50 7.44 -22.65
C ASP A 287 -16.87 7.62 -21.24
N ILE A 288 -17.58 7.21 -20.18
CA ILE A 288 -17.19 7.38 -18.78
C ILE A 288 -16.77 6.04 -18.18
N LEU A 289 -15.55 5.97 -17.66
CA LEU A 289 -15.02 4.89 -16.84
C LEU A 289 -15.04 5.29 -15.36
N ILE A 290 -15.11 4.30 -14.48
CA ILE A 290 -15.23 4.50 -13.04
C ILE A 290 -14.23 3.63 -12.28
N GLU A 291 -13.54 4.22 -11.33
CA GLU A 291 -12.71 3.53 -10.35
C GLU A 291 -13.20 3.85 -8.93
N SER A 292 -13.19 2.85 -8.04
CA SER A 292 -13.57 3.04 -6.63
C SER A 292 -12.59 2.32 -5.73
N THR A 293 -12.31 2.87 -4.55
CA THR A 293 -11.44 2.24 -3.54
C THR A 293 -11.94 2.54 -2.12
N GLY A 294 -11.64 1.64 -1.18
CA GLY A 294 -12.03 1.77 0.23
C GLY A 294 -12.79 0.54 0.72
N VAL A 295 -13.78 0.75 1.59
CA VAL A 295 -14.46 -0.34 2.31
C VAL A 295 -15.25 -1.27 1.40
N ILE A 296 -15.02 -2.58 1.55
CA ILE A 296 -15.76 -3.66 0.89
C ILE A 296 -17.11 -3.86 1.59
N GLY A 297 -18.16 -4.21 0.83
CA GLY A 297 -19.51 -4.43 1.36
C GLY A 297 -20.29 -3.14 1.64
N GLN A 298 -19.74 -1.99 1.26
CA GLN A 298 -20.38 -0.68 1.35
C GLN A 298 -20.64 -0.13 -0.05
N ARG A 299 -21.89 0.27 -0.33
CA ARG A 299 -22.24 0.99 -1.55
C ARG A 299 -21.64 2.39 -1.52
N ILE A 300 -21.41 2.96 -2.71
CA ILE A 300 -20.96 4.35 -2.84
C ILE A 300 -21.97 5.24 -2.13
N LYS A 301 -21.51 6.29 -1.42
CA LYS A 301 -22.38 7.37 -0.93
C LYS A 301 -22.89 8.21 -2.12
N LYS A 302 -23.75 7.61 -2.94
CA LYS A 302 -24.16 8.12 -4.25
C LYS A 302 -24.72 9.53 -4.18
N GLU A 303 -25.61 9.83 -3.24
CA GLU A 303 -26.23 11.17 -3.13
C GLU A 303 -25.17 12.26 -2.91
N ALA A 304 -24.21 12.03 -2.02
CA ALA A 304 -23.10 12.95 -1.80
C ALA A 304 -22.25 13.11 -3.07
N LEU A 305 -21.88 12.00 -3.72
CA LEU A 305 -21.13 12.01 -4.97
C LEU A 305 -21.85 12.84 -6.04
N LEU A 306 -23.13 12.53 -6.32
CA LEU A 306 -23.93 13.21 -7.34
C LEU A 306 -24.06 14.71 -7.09
N ASN A 307 -24.24 15.10 -5.83
CA ASN A 307 -24.33 16.52 -5.44
C ASN A 307 -23.01 17.27 -5.63
N SER A 308 -21.86 16.58 -5.53
CA SER A 308 -20.53 17.17 -5.75
C SER A 308 -20.10 17.23 -7.21
N LEU A 309 -20.77 16.51 -8.12
CA LEU A 309 -20.35 16.45 -9.53
C LEU A 309 -20.31 17.82 -10.25
N PRO A 310 -21.28 18.74 -10.08
CA PRO A 310 -21.22 20.04 -10.77
C PRO A 310 -19.95 20.83 -10.42
N GLU A 311 -19.62 20.94 -9.14
CA GLU A 311 -18.41 21.62 -8.68
C GLU A 311 -17.13 20.93 -9.15
N LEU A 312 -17.12 19.59 -9.16
CA LEU A 312 -15.98 18.80 -9.67
C LEU A 312 -15.73 19.08 -11.16
N VAL A 313 -16.80 19.11 -11.97
CA VAL A 313 -16.70 19.42 -13.41
C VAL A 313 -16.25 20.86 -13.63
N ASP A 314 -16.80 21.82 -12.89
CA ASP A 314 -16.40 23.24 -12.98
C ASP A 314 -14.94 23.47 -12.56
N SER A 315 -14.38 22.57 -11.76
CA SER A 315 -12.99 22.61 -11.28
C SER A 315 -11.98 21.95 -12.20
N LEU A 316 -12.41 21.34 -13.31
CA LEU A 316 -11.51 20.67 -14.27
C LEU A 316 -10.47 21.65 -14.82
N SER A 317 -9.21 21.22 -14.82
CA SER A 317 -8.11 22.06 -15.25
C SER A 317 -6.98 21.23 -15.85
N SER A 318 -6.33 21.76 -16.89
CA SER A 318 -5.09 21.22 -17.46
C SER A 318 -3.84 21.62 -16.66
N THR A 319 -4.00 22.25 -15.49
CA THR A 319 -2.88 22.74 -14.68
C THR A 319 -2.24 21.63 -13.85
N ILE A 320 -1.00 21.87 -13.41
CA ILE A 320 -0.27 20.99 -12.47
C ILE A 320 -1.09 20.77 -11.20
N LYS A 321 -1.68 21.84 -10.66
CA LYS A 321 -2.51 21.78 -9.46
C LYS A 321 -3.74 20.88 -9.64
N GLY A 322 -4.38 20.89 -10.82
CA GLY A 322 -5.50 20.01 -11.11
C GLY A 322 -5.12 18.53 -11.04
N ALA A 323 -3.97 18.17 -11.62
CA ALA A 323 -3.43 16.81 -11.55
C ALA A 323 -3.02 16.41 -10.13
N ASP A 324 -2.34 17.28 -9.39
CA ASP A 324 -1.90 17.02 -8.03
C ASP A 324 -3.10 16.81 -7.09
N ASN A 325 -4.13 17.65 -7.23
CA ASN A 325 -5.38 17.51 -6.47
C ASN A 325 -6.08 16.17 -6.76
N ALA A 326 -6.12 15.74 -8.03
CA ALA A 326 -6.68 14.44 -8.41
C ALA A 326 -5.88 13.28 -7.77
N ALA A 327 -4.55 13.33 -7.86
CA ALA A 327 -3.69 12.31 -7.26
C ALA A 327 -3.83 12.23 -5.73
N VAL A 328 -4.07 13.35 -5.05
CA VAL A 328 -4.37 13.42 -3.62
C VAL A 328 -5.73 12.79 -3.30
N ALA A 329 -6.76 13.10 -4.11
CA ALA A 329 -8.13 12.66 -3.84
C ALA A 329 -8.33 11.14 -3.92
N ILE A 330 -7.53 10.44 -4.74
CA ILE A 330 -7.65 8.97 -4.88
C ILE A 330 -6.96 8.17 -3.76
N THR A 331 -6.22 8.84 -2.86
CA THR A 331 -5.48 8.17 -1.77
C THR A 331 -6.41 7.56 -0.72
N THR A 332 -5.92 6.58 0.03
CA THR A 332 -6.64 5.93 1.14
C THR A 332 -5.77 5.91 2.38
N THR A 333 -5.17 4.76 2.69
CA THR A 333 -4.17 4.58 3.75
C THR A 333 -2.78 5.03 3.30
N ASP A 334 -2.62 5.46 2.05
CA ASP A 334 -1.42 6.10 1.52
C ASP A 334 -1.01 7.30 2.39
N ILE A 335 0.30 7.42 2.69
CA ILE A 335 0.84 8.61 3.36
C ILE A 335 1.42 9.64 2.38
N VAL A 336 1.54 9.25 1.09
CA VAL A 336 2.00 10.12 0.00
C VAL A 336 1.11 9.99 -1.24
N SER A 337 0.99 11.08 -2.01
CA SER A 337 0.36 11.08 -3.34
C SER A 337 1.37 10.66 -4.40
N LYS A 338 0.94 9.90 -5.42
CA LYS A 338 1.84 9.30 -6.42
C LYS A 338 1.44 9.77 -7.80
N SER A 339 2.26 10.64 -8.38
CA SER A 339 2.03 11.29 -9.68
C SER A 339 3.36 11.52 -10.37
N VAL A 340 3.43 11.23 -11.68
CA VAL A 340 4.64 11.44 -12.48
C VAL A 340 4.27 11.74 -13.92
N ALA A 341 5.10 12.54 -14.59
CA ALA A 341 5.08 12.63 -16.03
C ALA A 341 6.49 12.71 -16.60
N ILE A 342 6.65 12.20 -17.81
CA ILE A 342 7.88 12.29 -18.58
C ILE A 342 7.58 12.82 -19.99
N GLU A 343 8.59 13.43 -20.57
CA GLU A 343 8.59 13.95 -21.93
C GLU A 343 9.78 13.35 -22.69
N THR A 344 9.56 12.90 -23.93
CA THR A 344 10.63 12.40 -24.80
C THR A 344 10.27 12.61 -26.27
N GLU A 345 11.26 12.42 -27.13
CA GLU A 345 11.10 12.42 -28.58
C GLU A 345 10.79 11.01 -29.08
N VAL A 346 9.62 10.84 -29.69
CA VAL A 346 9.19 9.61 -30.36
C VAL A 346 8.96 9.92 -31.84
N GLY A 347 9.75 9.30 -32.72
CA GLY A 347 9.63 9.51 -34.17
C GLY A 347 9.73 10.99 -34.59
N GLY A 348 10.60 11.78 -33.94
CA GLY A 348 10.76 13.22 -34.24
C GLY A 348 9.74 14.13 -33.57
N SER A 349 8.77 13.59 -32.82
CA SER A 349 7.72 14.36 -32.16
C SER A 349 7.85 14.30 -30.65
N LEU A 350 7.63 15.43 -29.99
CA LEU A 350 7.63 15.52 -28.54
C LEU A 350 6.33 14.90 -27.99
N ILE A 351 6.47 13.79 -27.27
CA ILE A 351 5.37 13.05 -26.64
C ILE A 351 5.52 13.11 -25.13
N ARG A 352 4.39 13.18 -24.44
CA ARG A 352 4.31 13.08 -22.99
C ARG A 352 3.56 11.84 -22.57
N VAL A 353 4.06 11.22 -21.50
CA VAL A 353 3.39 10.13 -20.80
C VAL A 353 3.30 10.54 -19.34
N GLY A 354 2.08 10.65 -18.85
CA GLY A 354 1.74 11.05 -17.49
C GLY A 354 0.97 9.96 -16.77
N GLY A 355 0.96 10.02 -15.44
CA GLY A 355 0.15 9.08 -14.67
C GLY A 355 0.04 9.44 -13.21
N MET A 356 -0.98 8.89 -12.59
CA MET A 356 -1.16 8.86 -11.14
C MET A 356 -1.60 7.47 -10.70
N ALA A 357 -1.29 7.11 -9.46
CA ALA A 357 -1.73 5.85 -8.88
C ALA A 357 -1.96 5.98 -7.37
N LYS A 358 -2.71 5.06 -6.79
CA LYS A 358 -2.83 4.89 -5.33
C LYS A 358 -2.51 3.46 -4.94
N GLY A 359 -2.07 3.25 -3.71
CA GLY A 359 -1.85 1.92 -3.14
C GLY A 359 -0.82 1.97 -2.01
N SER A 360 -1.09 1.23 -0.95
CA SER A 360 -0.21 1.05 0.20
C SER A 360 -0.53 -0.23 0.96
N GLY A 361 -1.81 -0.61 1.06
CA GLY A 361 -2.29 -1.89 1.60
C GLY A 361 -3.20 -2.65 0.63
N MET A 362 -3.34 -3.95 0.85
CA MET A 362 -3.94 -4.92 -0.06
C MET A 362 -3.32 -4.81 -1.44
N ILE A 363 -2.01 -5.05 -1.54
CA ILE A 363 -1.20 -4.88 -2.77
C ILE A 363 -0.53 -6.22 -3.13
N HIS A 364 -1.13 -6.98 -4.04
CA HIS A 364 -0.54 -8.15 -4.69
C HIS A 364 -1.13 -8.41 -6.10
N PRO A 365 -0.78 -7.56 -7.07
CA PRO A 365 -1.35 -7.52 -8.43
C PRO A 365 -1.18 -8.77 -9.24
N ASN A 366 -2.31 -9.39 -9.55
CA ASN A 366 -2.46 -10.38 -10.60
C ASN A 366 -3.51 -9.89 -11.59
N MET A 367 -3.05 -9.03 -12.51
CA MET A 367 -3.86 -8.12 -13.32
C MET A 367 -4.38 -6.90 -12.52
N ALA A 368 -3.44 -6.12 -11.95
CA ALA A 368 -3.60 -4.90 -11.13
C ALA A 368 -3.85 -5.12 -9.62
N THR A 369 -3.35 -4.20 -8.76
CA THR A 369 -3.55 -4.09 -7.29
C THR A 369 -3.50 -2.68 -6.74
N LEU A 370 -4.25 -1.81 -7.38
CA LEU A 370 -4.24 -0.37 -7.20
C LEU A 370 -5.32 0.24 -8.08
N LEU A 371 -5.53 1.54 -7.91
CA LEU A 371 -6.14 2.38 -8.95
C LEU A 371 -5.03 3.17 -9.64
N GLY A 372 -5.10 3.28 -10.97
CA GLY A 372 -4.08 3.97 -11.75
C GLY A 372 -4.64 4.53 -13.04
N VAL A 373 -4.36 5.81 -13.30
CA VAL A 373 -4.71 6.47 -14.56
C VAL A 373 -3.44 6.92 -15.26
N ILE A 374 -3.26 6.48 -16.50
CA ILE A 374 -2.12 6.82 -17.36
C ILE A 374 -2.63 7.60 -18.56
N THR A 375 -1.93 8.67 -18.95
CA THR A 375 -2.29 9.51 -20.08
C THR A 375 -1.12 9.69 -21.03
N THR A 376 -1.40 9.78 -22.33
CA THR A 376 -0.41 10.16 -23.33
C THR A 376 -1.05 10.95 -24.46
N ASP A 377 -0.27 11.82 -25.09
CA ASP A 377 -0.69 12.52 -26.31
C ASP A 377 -0.18 11.84 -27.60
N ALA A 378 0.42 10.65 -27.49
CA ALA A 378 0.82 9.84 -28.64
C ALA A 378 -0.37 9.40 -29.52
N LEU A 379 -0.18 9.41 -30.84
CA LEU A 379 -1.17 8.90 -31.78
C LEU A 379 -0.93 7.41 -32.05
N VAL A 380 -1.78 6.54 -31.50
CA VAL A 380 -1.62 5.07 -31.53
C VAL A 380 -2.92 4.37 -31.90
N THR A 381 -2.84 3.19 -32.52
CA THR A 381 -4.02 2.35 -32.81
C THR A 381 -4.50 1.58 -31.56
N SER A 382 -5.82 1.34 -31.43
CA SER A 382 -6.45 0.66 -30.27
C SER A 382 -5.77 -0.66 -29.87
N ASP A 383 -5.63 -1.61 -30.81
CA ASP A 383 -5.05 -2.94 -30.52
C ASP A 383 -3.60 -2.85 -30.00
N LEU A 384 -2.83 -1.93 -30.60
CA LEU A 384 -1.46 -1.68 -30.20
C LEU A 384 -1.42 -1.08 -28.78
N TRP A 385 -2.26 -0.08 -28.51
CA TRP A 385 -2.33 0.56 -27.20
C TRP A 385 -2.68 -0.44 -26.09
N ARG A 386 -3.69 -1.29 -26.31
CA ARG A 386 -4.08 -2.35 -25.38
C ARG A 386 -2.92 -3.32 -25.10
N SER A 387 -2.19 -3.74 -26.14
CA SER A 387 -1.03 -4.63 -26.01
C SER A 387 0.12 -3.99 -25.23
N MET A 388 0.41 -2.72 -25.51
CA MET A 388 1.48 -1.97 -24.87
C MET A 388 1.19 -1.73 -23.39
N VAL A 389 -0.05 -1.36 -23.06
CA VAL A 389 -0.50 -1.14 -21.68
C VAL A 389 -0.46 -2.44 -20.88
N LEU A 390 -0.91 -3.57 -21.45
CA LEU A 390 -0.81 -4.87 -20.80
C LEU A 390 0.64 -5.25 -20.51
N THR A 391 1.55 -5.02 -21.46
CA THR A 391 2.99 -5.27 -21.28
C THR A 391 3.56 -4.40 -20.17
N ALA A 392 3.26 -3.10 -20.17
CA ALA A 392 3.74 -2.17 -19.16
C ALA A 392 3.22 -2.53 -17.77
N VAL A 393 1.93 -2.87 -17.63
CA VAL A 393 1.34 -3.35 -16.37
C VAL A 393 2.03 -4.62 -15.89
N ASN A 394 2.33 -5.57 -16.79
CA ASN A 394 3.05 -6.80 -16.45
C ASN A 394 4.49 -6.58 -15.97
N ARG A 395 5.14 -5.50 -16.42
CA ARG A 395 6.51 -5.09 -16.08
C ARG A 395 6.62 -4.13 -14.90
N SER A 396 5.49 -3.67 -14.38
CA SER A 396 5.42 -2.63 -13.34
C SER A 396 4.51 -3.07 -12.22
N PHE A 397 3.22 -2.72 -12.30
CA PHE A 397 2.21 -2.97 -11.30
C PHE A 397 2.15 -4.46 -10.98
N ASN A 398 2.03 -5.40 -11.93
CA ASN A 398 2.01 -6.84 -11.60
C ASN A 398 3.31 -7.38 -10.96
N GLN A 399 4.37 -6.58 -10.87
CA GLN A 399 5.62 -6.92 -10.21
C GLN A 399 5.79 -6.29 -8.83
N ILE A 400 4.78 -5.61 -8.28
CA ILE A 400 4.84 -5.13 -6.89
C ILE A 400 4.12 -6.05 -5.92
N THR A 401 4.44 -5.98 -4.64
CA THR A 401 3.77 -6.72 -3.57
C THR A 401 4.02 -6.09 -2.21
N VAL A 402 2.97 -5.84 -1.43
CA VAL A 402 3.08 -5.42 -0.02
C VAL A 402 2.77 -6.61 0.87
N ASP A 403 1.57 -7.19 0.77
CA ASP A 403 1.05 -8.16 1.74
C ASP A 403 0.68 -9.52 1.16
N GLY A 404 0.51 -9.63 -0.17
CA GLY A 404 0.09 -10.88 -0.80
C GLY A 404 -1.40 -10.93 -1.15
N ASP A 405 -2.17 -9.89 -0.81
CA ASP A 405 -3.61 -9.84 -1.03
C ASP A 405 -3.97 -9.06 -2.31
N THR A 406 -4.55 -9.75 -3.29
CA THR A 406 -5.06 -9.15 -4.53
C THR A 406 -6.43 -8.52 -4.29
N SER A 407 -6.58 -7.21 -4.51
CA SER A 407 -7.81 -6.49 -4.21
C SER A 407 -8.94 -6.79 -5.21
N THR A 408 -10.16 -6.45 -4.77
CA THR A 408 -11.39 -6.61 -5.58
C THR A 408 -11.61 -5.46 -6.58
N ASN A 409 -10.82 -4.39 -6.49
CA ASN A 409 -11.05 -3.14 -7.22
C ASN A 409 -10.00 -2.81 -8.26
N ASP A 410 -9.02 -3.68 -8.41
CA ASP A 410 -7.79 -3.27 -9.05
C ASP A 410 -7.99 -2.93 -10.51
N THR A 411 -7.54 -1.73 -10.89
CA THR A 411 -7.83 -1.14 -12.19
C THR A 411 -6.69 -0.22 -12.58
N VAL A 412 -6.20 -0.38 -13.81
CA VAL A 412 -5.36 0.60 -14.49
C VAL A 412 -6.05 0.98 -15.77
N ILE A 413 -6.38 2.27 -15.93
CA ILE A 413 -6.92 2.84 -17.16
C ILE A 413 -5.85 3.69 -17.84
N ALA A 414 -5.65 3.48 -19.13
CA ALA A 414 -4.68 4.22 -19.93
C ALA A 414 -5.38 4.87 -21.12
N LEU A 415 -5.22 6.19 -21.27
CA LEU A 415 -5.87 7.01 -22.30
C LEU A 415 -4.83 7.67 -23.21
N ALA A 416 -5.00 7.56 -24.52
CA ALA A 416 -4.16 8.20 -25.52
C ALA A 416 -4.95 9.22 -26.36
N SER A 417 -4.67 10.52 -26.19
CA SER A 417 -5.41 11.59 -26.88
C SER A 417 -5.03 11.75 -28.36
N GLY A 418 -3.83 11.32 -28.76
CA GLY A 418 -3.35 11.48 -30.14
C GLY A 418 -3.06 12.93 -30.56
N THR A 419 -3.02 13.88 -29.63
CA THR A 419 -2.94 15.32 -29.93
C THR A 419 -1.51 15.90 -29.94
N SER A 420 -0.47 15.06 -29.79
CA SER A 420 0.93 15.50 -29.85
C SER A 420 1.35 16.03 -31.23
N GLY A 421 0.64 15.64 -32.29
CA GLY A 421 1.06 15.84 -33.69
C GLY A 421 2.01 14.76 -34.21
N SER A 422 2.22 13.69 -33.43
CA SER A 422 3.05 12.54 -33.81
C SER A 422 2.49 11.74 -34.97
N THR A 423 3.37 11.01 -35.66
CA THR A 423 2.98 10.02 -36.65
C THR A 423 2.21 8.89 -35.99
N ARG A 424 1.19 8.37 -36.70
CA ARG A 424 0.37 7.26 -36.18
C ARG A 424 1.23 6.00 -36.01
N ILE A 425 1.37 5.56 -34.76
CA ILE A 425 2.02 4.29 -34.41
C ILE A 425 1.02 3.15 -34.60
N SER A 426 1.35 2.20 -35.48
CA SER A 426 0.44 1.12 -35.90
C SER A 426 1.09 -0.27 -35.93
N SER A 427 2.36 -0.40 -35.54
CA SER A 427 3.07 -1.68 -35.48
C SER A 427 3.97 -1.76 -34.26
N LEU A 428 3.87 -2.85 -33.48
CA LEU A 428 4.77 -3.17 -32.36
C LEU A 428 6.26 -3.20 -32.76
N SER A 429 6.53 -3.51 -34.03
CA SER A 429 7.90 -3.61 -34.54
C SER A 429 8.52 -2.26 -34.93
N SER A 430 7.74 -1.17 -34.94
CA SER A 430 8.23 0.15 -35.29
C SER A 430 9.19 0.69 -34.21
N TYR A 431 10.06 1.61 -34.59
CA TYR A 431 10.97 2.24 -33.65
C TYR A 431 10.22 3.11 -32.63
N GLU A 432 9.21 3.84 -33.10
CA GLU A 432 8.32 4.68 -32.32
C GLU A 432 7.53 3.87 -31.28
N ALA A 433 7.04 2.68 -31.64
CA ALA A 433 6.35 1.79 -30.72
C ALA A 433 7.27 1.34 -29.57
N ARG A 434 8.54 1.01 -29.86
CA ARG A 434 9.53 0.68 -28.82
C ARG A 434 9.84 1.86 -27.91
N GLN A 435 9.96 3.06 -28.47
CA GLN A 435 10.18 4.28 -27.67
C GLN A 435 9.00 4.58 -26.76
N LEU A 436 7.77 4.53 -27.28
CA LEU A 436 6.56 4.72 -26.48
C LEU A 436 6.37 3.62 -25.42
N GLN A 437 6.69 2.36 -25.74
CA GLN A 437 6.66 1.27 -24.76
C GLN A 437 7.62 1.54 -23.60
N ALA A 438 8.85 1.96 -23.90
CA ALA A 438 9.84 2.27 -22.86
C ALA A 438 9.36 3.42 -21.94
N CYS A 439 8.62 4.38 -22.48
CA CYS A 439 8.02 5.47 -21.69
C CYS A 439 6.91 4.98 -20.78
N LEU A 440 6.02 4.11 -21.28
CA LEU A 440 4.97 3.48 -20.48
C LEU A 440 5.59 2.64 -19.36
N ASP A 441 6.57 1.80 -19.69
CA ASP A 441 7.29 0.98 -18.72
C ASP A 441 7.92 1.87 -17.63
N ALA A 442 8.59 2.96 -18.00
CA ALA A 442 9.23 3.87 -17.06
C ALA A 442 8.25 4.56 -16.11
N VAL A 443 7.16 5.15 -16.64
CA VAL A 443 6.13 5.83 -15.84
C VAL A 443 5.45 4.86 -14.90
N MET A 444 5.00 3.71 -15.41
CA MET A 444 4.29 2.74 -14.58
C MET A 444 5.21 2.08 -13.57
N GLN A 445 6.47 1.78 -13.90
CA GLN A 445 7.45 1.28 -12.92
C GLN A 445 7.74 2.31 -11.83
N GLY A 446 7.89 3.59 -12.19
CA GLY A 446 8.07 4.67 -11.21
C GLY A 446 6.92 4.72 -10.20
N LEU A 447 5.68 4.72 -10.69
CA LEU A 447 4.48 4.69 -9.83
C LEU A 447 4.40 3.40 -9.00
N ALA A 448 4.69 2.25 -9.60
CA ALA A 448 4.66 0.96 -8.92
C ALA A 448 5.68 0.89 -7.77
N LYS A 449 6.92 1.36 -8.01
CA LYS A 449 7.95 1.47 -6.95
C LYS A 449 7.49 2.40 -5.83
N SER A 450 6.86 3.53 -6.15
CA SER A 450 6.31 4.43 -5.12
C SER A 450 5.19 3.80 -4.30
N ILE A 451 4.40 2.88 -4.86
CA ILE A 451 3.41 2.09 -4.09
C ILE A 451 4.10 1.13 -3.14
N ALA A 452 5.09 0.38 -3.62
CA ALA A 452 5.85 -0.54 -2.77
C ALA A 452 6.61 0.21 -1.67
N TRP A 453 7.20 1.38 -2.00
CA TRP A 453 7.87 2.27 -1.06
C TRP A 453 6.92 2.79 0.02
N ASP A 454 5.69 3.12 -0.37
CA ASP A 454 4.61 3.58 0.51
C ASP A 454 3.78 2.43 1.12
N GLY A 455 4.31 1.21 1.14
CA GLY A 455 3.61 0.07 1.72
C GLY A 455 3.25 0.31 3.19
N GLU A 456 2.11 -0.19 3.66
CA GLU A 456 1.65 0.04 5.03
C GLU A 456 2.68 -0.44 6.06
N GLY A 457 3.22 0.51 6.84
CA GLY A 457 4.25 0.26 7.84
C GLY A 457 5.65 -0.04 7.26
N ALA A 458 5.86 0.12 5.96
CA ALA A 458 7.16 -0.08 5.33
C ALA A 458 8.22 0.88 5.90
N THR A 459 9.45 0.39 6.05
CA THR A 459 10.61 1.23 6.39
C THR A 459 11.66 1.28 5.29
N CYS A 460 11.53 0.45 4.25
CA CYS A 460 12.37 0.50 3.06
C CYS A 460 11.66 -0.13 1.86
N LEU A 461 12.07 0.27 0.66
CA LEU A 461 11.74 -0.41 -0.58
C LEU A 461 12.64 -1.64 -0.75
N ILE A 462 12.11 -2.75 -1.24
CA ILE A 462 12.87 -3.92 -1.69
C ILE A 462 12.80 -3.96 -3.21
N GLU A 463 13.94 -4.06 -3.87
CA GLU A 463 14.06 -4.28 -5.31
C GLU A 463 14.79 -5.60 -5.57
N VAL A 464 14.09 -6.57 -6.14
CA VAL A 464 14.64 -7.87 -6.52
C VAL A 464 14.87 -7.89 -8.02
N THR A 465 16.11 -8.15 -8.44
CA THR A 465 16.46 -8.36 -9.85
C THR A 465 16.93 -9.79 -10.05
N VAL A 466 16.32 -10.49 -11.01
CA VAL A 466 16.70 -11.86 -11.39
C VAL A 466 17.28 -11.86 -12.80
N THR A 467 18.39 -12.56 -13.01
CA THR A 467 19.03 -12.78 -14.32
C THR A 467 19.30 -14.26 -14.56
N GLY A 468 19.49 -14.65 -15.82
CA GLY A 468 19.90 -16.01 -16.17
C GLY A 468 18.75 -16.99 -16.37
N ALA A 469 17.49 -16.54 -16.30
CA ALA A 469 16.32 -17.35 -16.61
C ALA A 469 16.14 -17.51 -18.13
N ASN A 470 15.23 -18.38 -18.59
CA ASN A 470 15.03 -18.60 -20.03
C ASN A 470 14.39 -17.39 -20.72
N ASN A 471 13.53 -16.66 -20.01
CA ASN A 471 12.83 -15.49 -20.52
C ASN A 471 12.49 -14.51 -19.37
N GLU A 472 12.01 -13.33 -19.74
CA GLU A 472 11.65 -12.26 -18.81
C GLU A 472 10.56 -12.68 -17.81
N ALA A 473 9.51 -13.38 -18.27
CA ALA A 473 8.39 -13.77 -17.42
C ALA A 473 8.81 -14.75 -16.31
N GLU A 474 9.70 -15.69 -16.62
CA GLU A 474 10.30 -16.60 -15.65
C GLU A 474 11.14 -15.85 -14.61
N ALA A 475 12.01 -14.95 -15.05
CA ALA A 475 12.82 -14.13 -14.14
C ALA A 475 11.95 -13.26 -13.24
N ALA A 476 10.94 -12.60 -13.79
CA ALA A 476 10.00 -11.76 -13.06
C ALA A 476 9.22 -12.57 -12.01
N LYS A 477 8.81 -13.81 -12.34
CA LYS A 477 8.13 -14.70 -11.38
C LYS A 477 9.02 -15.07 -10.20
N ILE A 478 10.30 -15.35 -10.43
CA ILE A 478 11.27 -15.59 -9.35
C ILE A 478 11.45 -14.32 -8.51
N ALA A 479 11.60 -13.15 -9.15
CA ALA A 479 11.78 -11.88 -8.45
C ALA A 479 10.58 -11.58 -7.53
N ARG A 480 9.36 -11.74 -8.07
CA ARG A 480 8.10 -11.54 -7.35
C ARG A 480 7.95 -12.52 -6.18
N SER A 481 8.34 -13.78 -6.36
CA SER A 481 8.35 -14.78 -5.28
C SER A 481 9.19 -14.34 -4.07
N VAL A 482 10.39 -13.81 -4.34
CA VAL A 482 11.29 -13.32 -3.29
C VAL A 482 10.74 -12.04 -2.64
N ALA A 483 10.24 -11.09 -3.43
CA ALA A 483 9.64 -9.85 -2.94
C ALA A 483 8.40 -10.10 -2.06
N SER A 484 7.61 -11.15 -2.36
CA SER A 484 6.41 -11.53 -1.60
C SER A 484 6.70 -12.35 -0.34
N SER A 485 7.91 -12.88 -0.16
CA SER A 485 8.18 -13.80 0.95
C SER A 485 8.15 -13.08 2.30
N SER A 486 7.18 -13.42 3.16
CA SER A 486 7.08 -12.87 4.52
C SER A 486 8.37 -13.07 5.33
N LEU A 487 9.07 -14.20 5.13
CA LEU A 487 10.34 -14.46 5.79
C LEU A 487 11.44 -13.52 5.29
N THR A 488 11.57 -13.31 3.98
CA THR A 488 12.54 -12.36 3.41
C THR A 488 12.24 -10.94 3.89
N LYS A 489 10.98 -10.51 3.79
CA LYS A 489 10.51 -9.19 4.25
C LYS A 489 10.80 -8.96 5.74
N ALA A 490 10.55 -9.95 6.59
CA ALA A 490 10.85 -9.86 8.02
C ALA A 490 12.36 -9.86 8.33
N ALA A 491 13.18 -10.57 7.54
CA ALA A 491 14.64 -10.55 7.71
C ALA A 491 15.20 -9.16 7.38
N ILE A 492 14.68 -8.54 6.31
CA ILE A 492 15.06 -7.19 5.89
C ILE A 492 14.65 -6.16 6.95
N TYR A 493 13.43 -6.26 7.51
CA TYR A 493 13.01 -5.42 8.64
C TYR A 493 13.95 -5.59 9.85
N GLY A 494 14.30 -6.84 10.17
CA GLY A 494 15.24 -7.19 11.25
C GLY A 494 16.71 -6.89 10.96
N ARG A 495 17.03 -6.33 9.79
CA ARG A 495 18.38 -6.02 9.31
C ARG A 495 19.31 -7.25 9.28
N ASP A 496 18.74 -8.43 9.04
CA ASP A 496 19.45 -9.71 8.94
C ASP A 496 19.71 -10.06 7.45
N PRO A 497 20.97 -10.13 6.99
CA PRO A 497 21.33 -10.48 5.61
C PRO A 497 21.13 -11.99 5.33
N ASN A 498 19.88 -12.43 5.39
CA ASN A 498 19.49 -13.83 5.40
C ASN A 498 19.33 -14.40 3.98
N TRP A 499 20.45 -14.74 3.34
CA TRP A 499 20.46 -15.37 2.02
C TRP A 499 19.67 -16.68 1.95
N GLY A 500 19.55 -17.41 3.07
CA GLY A 500 18.81 -18.67 3.12
C GLY A 500 17.31 -18.49 2.85
N ARG A 501 16.71 -17.42 3.38
CA ARG A 501 15.31 -17.05 3.11
C ARG A 501 15.10 -16.60 1.66
N ILE A 502 16.07 -15.87 1.09
CA ILE A 502 16.06 -15.45 -0.32
C ILE A 502 16.15 -16.68 -1.24
N ALA A 503 17.10 -17.59 -0.97
CA ALA A 503 17.27 -18.83 -1.73
C ALA A 503 16.03 -19.73 -1.67
N CYS A 504 15.43 -19.87 -0.48
CA CYS A 504 14.18 -20.61 -0.29
C CYS A 504 13.06 -20.03 -1.17
N ALA A 505 12.90 -18.70 -1.17
CA ALA A 505 11.88 -18.02 -1.95
C ALA A 505 12.09 -18.10 -3.47
N ALA A 506 13.34 -18.06 -3.92
CA ALA A 506 13.66 -18.36 -5.31
C ALA A 506 13.31 -19.83 -5.65
N GLY A 507 13.63 -20.76 -4.76
CA GLY A 507 13.42 -22.19 -4.96
C GLY A 507 11.96 -22.63 -5.09
N TYR A 508 11.03 -21.97 -4.38
CA TYR A 508 9.59 -22.28 -4.50
C TYR A 508 8.84 -21.44 -5.55
N ALA A 509 9.54 -20.61 -6.34
CA ALA A 509 8.91 -19.74 -7.35
C ALA A 509 8.18 -20.51 -8.47
N GLY A 510 8.35 -21.84 -8.55
CA GLY A 510 7.75 -22.68 -9.58
C GLY A 510 8.33 -22.44 -10.97
N ILE A 511 9.59 -21.97 -11.03
CA ILE A 511 10.42 -21.89 -12.23
C ILE A 511 11.64 -22.80 -12.02
N PRO A 512 11.93 -23.73 -12.94
CA PRO A 512 13.06 -24.64 -12.80
C PRO A 512 14.39 -23.92 -13.05
N PHE A 513 15.34 -24.11 -12.14
CA PHE A 513 16.76 -23.80 -12.32
C PHE A 513 17.61 -24.80 -11.53
N HIS A 514 18.86 -24.98 -11.91
CA HIS A 514 19.74 -25.89 -11.17
C HIS A 514 20.22 -25.19 -9.88
N PRO A 515 20.15 -25.83 -8.69
CA PRO A 515 20.57 -25.18 -7.44
C PRO A 515 22.00 -24.63 -7.46
N ASN A 516 22.92 -25.29 -8.17
CA ASN A 516 24.31 -24.83 -8.32
C ASN A 516 24.47 -23.64 -9.28
N ASP A 517 23.41 -23.17 -9.94
CA ASP A 517 23.44 -21.94 -10.73
C ASP A 517 23.03 -20.72 -9.90
N LEU A 518 22.57 -20.94 -8.66
CA LEU A 518 22.07 -19.87 -7.79
C LEU A 518 23.21 -18.98 -7.30
N ARG A 519 23.07 -17.68 -7.57
CA ARG A 519 23.92 -16.60 -7.05
C ARG A 519 23.03 -15.57 -6.39
N ILE A 520 23.39 -15.10 -5.19
CA ILE A 520 22.63 -14.08 -4.46
C ILE A 520 23.58 -13.00 -3.96
N SER A 521 23.25 -11.74 -4.24
CA SER A 521 23.90 -10.59 -3.62
C SER A 521 22.88 -9.64 -2.98
N LEU A 522 23.36 -8.91 -1.98
CA LEU A 522 22.64 -7.85 -1.29
C LEU A 522 23.43 -6.55 -1.47
N GLY A 523 22.90 -5.63 -2.28
CA GLY A 523 23.72 -4.60 -2.90
C GLY A 523 24.93 -5.22 -3.61
N ASP A 524 26.12 -4.70 -3.29
CA ASP A 524 27.39 -5.18 -3.85
C ASP A 524 27.99 -6.39 -3.10
N ILE A 525 27.34 -6.86 -2.04
CA ILE A 525 27.85 -7.94 -1.18
C ILE A 525 27.31 -9.28 -1.68
N ILE A 526 28.19 -10.12 -2.22
CA ILE A 526 27.83 -11.48 -2.67
C ILE A 526 27.72 -12.38 -1.45
N LEU A 527 26.55 -12.98 -1.24
CA LEU A 527 26.24 -13.85 -0.09
C LEU A 527 26.35 -15.34 -0.45
N MET A 528 26.01 -15.67 -1.69
CA MET A 528 26.01 -17.03 -2.23
C MET A 528 26.45 -16.99 -3.69
N ASP A 529 27.26 -17.97 -4.09
CA ASP A 529 27.65 -18.20 -5.48
C ASP A 529 27.69 -19.71 -5.74
N LYS A 530 27.28 -20.12 -6.93
CA LYS A 530 27.19 -21.52 -7.36
C LYS A 530 26.41 -22.42 -6.38
N GLY A 531 25.33 -21.90 -5.81
CA GLY A 531 24.49 -22.60 -4.83
C GLY A 531 25.12 -22.83 -3.46
N GLN A 532 26.30 -22.25 -3.18
CA GLN A 532 27.01 -22.41 -1.92
C GLN A 532 27.16 -21.05 -1.21
N PRO A 533 27.02 -20.99 0.12
CA PRO A 533 27.27 -19.77 0.86
C PRO A 533 28.74 -19.37 0.77
N LEU A 534 29.00 -18.06 0.62
CA LEU A 534 30.35 -17.51 0.66
C LEU A 534 30.64 -16.92 2.05
N PRO A 535 31.91 -16.87 2.48
CA PRO A 535 32.31 -15.97 3.55
C PRO A 535 32.06 -14.52 3.12
N PHE A 536 31.31 -13.76 3.93
CA PHE A 536 31.08 -12.33 3.72
C PHE A 536 31.11 -11.58 5.05
N ASP A 537 31.33 -10.26 5.00
CA ASP A 537 31.24 -9.40 6.17
C ASP A 537 29.76 -9.19 6.54
N ARG A 538 29.32 -9.92 7.57
CA ARG A 538 27.93 -9.88 8.04
C ARG A 538 27.57 -8.53 8.66
N ASP A 539 28.51 -7.87 9.30
CA ASP A 539 28.28 -6.56 9.93
C ASP A 539 28.11 -5.49 8.86
N ALA A 540 28.93 -5.52 7.80
CA ALA A 540 28.77 -4.64 6.65
C ALA A 540 27.42 -4.83 5.94
N ALA A 541 26.99 -6.09 5.74
CA ALA A 541 25.69 -6.40 5.13
C ALA A 541 24.50 -5.96 6.00
N SER A 542 24.61 -6.15 7.32
CA SER A 542 23.61 -5.67 8.28
C SER A 542 23.56 -4.14 8.34
N ALA A 543 24.73 -3.49 8.25
CA ALA A 543 24.82 -2.03 8.18
C ALA A 543 24.23 -1.47 6.89
N TYR A 544 24.37 -2.17 5.75
CA TYR A 544 23.70 -1.82 4.50
C TYR A 544 22.17 -1.82 4.67
N LEU A 545 21.60 -2.90 5.22
CA LEU A 545 20.17 -2.99 5.51
C LEU A 545 19.71 -1.90 6.49
N ARG A 546 20.49 -1.65 7.54
CA ARG A 546 20.20 -0.64 8.55
C ARG A 546 20.10 0.75 7.93
N ARG A 547 21.10 1.16 7.13
CA ARG A 547 21.09 2.45 6.44
C ARG A 547 19.84 2.59 5.57
N ALA A 548 19.53 1.58 4.76
CA ALA A 548 18.35 1.62 3.90
C ALA A 548 17.05 1.79 4.69
N GLY A 549 16.91 1.08 5.81
CA GLY A 549 15.73 1.19 6.67
C GLY A 549 15.62 2.47 7.49
N GLU A 550 16.74 3.11 7.85
CA GLU A 550 16.76 4.37 8.60
C GLU A 550 16.42 5.58 7.72
N THR A 551 16.72 5.50 6.42
CA THR A 551 16.48 6.59 5.46
C THR A 551 15.33 6.32 4.50
N HIS A 552 14.58 5.23 4.70
CA HIS A 552 13.52 4.78 3.80
C HIS A 552 13.99 4.64 2.35
N ASP A 553 15.19 4.10 2.18
CA ASP A 553 15.83 3.88 0.87
C ASP A 553 15.56 2.45 0.36
N THR A 554 16.28 2.03 -0.68
CA THR A 554 16.07 0.78 -1.40
C THR A 554 17.09 -0.28 -1.04
N VAL A 555 16.59 -1.44 -0.61
CA VAL A 555 17.35 -2.69 -0.47
C VAL A 555 17.34 -3.42 -1.81
N LYS A 556 18.51 -3.54 -2.44
CA LYS A 556 18.69 -4.23 -3.72
C LYS A 556 19.12 -5.68 -3.49
N ILE A 557 18.40 -6.62 -4.08
CA ILE A 557 18.69 -8.05 -4.07
C ILE A 557 18.89 -8.49 -5.51
N CYS A 558 20.08 -9.00 -5.84
CA CYS A 558 20.37 -9.53 -7.18
C CYS A 558 20.49 -11.05 -7.11
N ILE A 559 19.81 -11.74 -8.03
CA ILE A 559 19.75 -13.20 -8.08
C ILE A 559 20.13 -13.67 -9.49
N GLY A 560 21.13 -14.52 -9.60
CA GLY A 560 21.43 -15.27 -10.82
C GLY A 560 20.87 -16.69 -10.69
N VAL A 561 20.20 -17.19 -11.73
CA VAL A 561 19.63 -18.56 -11.76
C VAL A 561 20.09 -19.39 -12.96
N GLY A 562 21.08 -18.91 -13.72
CA GLY A 562 21.57 -19.59 -14.91
C GLY A 562 22.26 -18.65 -15.91
N ASN A 563 22.35 -19.09 -17.16
CA ASN A 563 22.98 -18.36 -18.26
C ASN A 563 22.00 -17.96 -19.38
N GLY A 564 20.69 -18.07 -19.13
CA GLY A 564 19.67 -17.63 -20.08
C GLY A 564 19.63 -16.11 -20.25
N GLN A 565 18.94 -15.63 -21.29
CA GLN A 565 18.83 -14.20 -21.61
C GLN A 565 17.72 -13.49 -20.83
N GLY A 566 16.92 -14.23 -20.05
CA GLY A 566 15.82 -13.70 -19.27
C GLY A 566 16.31 -12.87 -18.09
N GLN A 567 15.77 -11.66 -17.97
CA GLN A 567 15.92 -10.78 -16.82
C GLN A 567 14.55 -10.27 -16.41
N GLY A 568 14.33 -10.09 -15.11
CA GLY A 568 13.07 -9.59 -14.57
C GLY A 568 13.28 -8.92 -13.21
N GLN A 569 12.36 -8.03 -12.86
CA GLN A 569 12.39 -7.29 -11.61
C GLN A 569 11.06 -7.37 -10.89
N ALA A 570 11.10 -7.28 -9.57
CA ALA A 570 9.93 -7.10 -8.73
C ALA A 570 10.26 -6.24 -7.51
N TRP A 571 9.23 -5.60 -6.97
CA TRP A 571 9.36 -4.67 -5.86
C TRP A 571 8.41 -5.01 -4.73
N GLY A 572 8.85 -4.72 -3.51
CA GLY A 572 8.00 -4.81 -2.34
C GLY A 572 8.54 -3.94 -1.23
N CYS A 573 8.10 -4.17 -0.02
CA CYS A 573 8.64 -3.53 1.18
C CYS A 573 9.02 -4.57 2.22
N ASP A 574 9.65 -4.16 3.31
CA ASP A 574 9.81 -5.03 4.48
C ASP A 574 8.49 -5.27 5.22
N LEU A 575 8.50 -6.16 6.22
CA LEU A 575 7.31 -6.50 7.03
C LEU A 575 7.57 -6.05 8.47
N SER A 576 6.98 -4.92 8.85
CA SER A 576 7.17 -4.30 10.16
C SER A 576 6.05 -4.66 11.15
N TYR A 577 6.22 -4.27 12.41
CA TYR A 577 5.15 -4.32 13.40
C TYR A 577 3.99 -3.37 13.08
N ASP A 578 4.27 -2.23 12.44
CA ASP A 578 3.24 -1.23 12.13
C ASP A 578 2.26 -1.73 11.08
N TYR A 579 2.69 -2.60 10.15
CA TYR A 579 1.76 -3.28 9.23
C TYR A 579 0.67 -4.02 10.00
N VAL A 580 1.05 -4.81 11.02
CA VAL A 580 0.11 -5.57 11.86
C VAL A 580 -0.77 -4.63 12.67
N LYS A 581 -0.18 -3.57 13.24
CA LYS A 581 -0.93 -2.59 14.03
C LYS A 581 -2.00 -1.88 13.20
N ILE A 582 -1.65 -1.36 12.02
CA ILE A 582 -2.55 -0.65 11.11
C ILE A 582 -3.74 -1.56 10.75
N ASN A 583 -3.46 -2.78 10.31
CA ASN A 583 -4.49 -3.70 9.82
C ASN A 583 -5.27 -4.42 10.93
N ALA A 584 -4.80 -4.39 12.19
CA ALA A 584 -5.55 -4.90 13.33
C ALA A 584 -6.48 -3.84 13.96
N GLU A 585 -6.11 -2.55 13.86
CA GLU A 585 -6.85 -1.44 14.49
C GLU A 585 -7.80 -0.72 13.51
N TYR A 586 -7.49 -0.75 12.20
CA TYR A 586 -8.28 -0.10 11.16
C TYR A 586 -9.12 -1.13 10.39
N THR A 587 -10.43 -0.89 10.26
CA THR A 587 -11.28 -1.68 9.37
C THR A 587 -11.24 -1.06 7.98
N THR A 588 -10.70 -1.80 7.02
CA THR A 588 -10.54 -1.37 5.62
C THR A 588 -11.79 -1.51 4.78
#